data_AF-A0A921DQ59-F1
#
_entry.id   AF-A0A921DQ59-F1
#
_cell.length_a   1.000
_cell.length_b   1.000
_cell.length_c   1.000
_cell.angle_alpha   90.00
_cell.angle_beta   90.00
_cell.angle_gamma   90.00
#
_symmetry.space_group_name_H-M   'P 1'
#
loop_
_entity.id
_entity.type
_entity.pdbx_description
1 polymer ?
#
loop_
_entity_poly.entity_id
_entity_poly.type
_entity_poly.pdbx_seq_one_letter_code
_entity_poly.pdbx_strand_id
1 'polypeptide(L)'
;MASAKKGAGRRAAELFSALAPKKAQGGNLVLRVMRGELSLTVTFWIFCVSVPLVAHLLFSRVIYPILDVHTWYGSSLFIIWAALSLLYGAVACLGLWRSRKNFRGSKTWADLAGLFAAAGAAGAAAYAVMILTSWHMLLNL
;
A
#
# COMPACT_ATOMS: atom_id res chain seq x y z
N MET A 1 21.02 7.06 57.30
CA MET A 1 20.53 7.73 56.08
C MET A 1 21.41 7.33 54.91
N ALA A 2 20.95 6.41 54.05
CA ALA A 2 21.73 5.90 52.92
C ALA A 2 21.13 6.46 51.61
N SER A 3 21.77 7.49 51.04
CA SER A 3 21.47 7.97 49.69
C SER A 3 22.18 7.06 48.70
N ALA A 4 21.51 5.97 48.33
CA ALA A 4 22.02 5.00 47.38
C ALA A 4 22.19 5.65 46.00
N LYS A 5 23.44 5.69 45.52
CA LYS A 5 23.83 5.96 44.13
C LYS A 5 22.93 5.15 43.19
N LYS A 6 21.88 5.77 42.64
CA LYS A 6 21.10 5.22 41.52
C LYS A 6 22.06 5.12 40.33
N GLY A 7 22.57 3.91 40.10
CA GLY A 7 23.58 3.63 39.07
C GLY A 7 23.16 4.16 37.71
N ALA A 8 24.13 4.76 36.99
CA ALA A 8 23.94 5.36 35.68
C ALA A 8 23.25 4.42 34.68
N GLY A 9 23.44 3.09 34.82
CA GLY A 9 22.74 2.09 34.03
C GLY A 9 21.21 2.11 34.17
N ARG A 10 20.67 2.48 35.34
CA ARG A 10 19.22 2.57 35.56
C ARG A 10 18.61 3.79 34.87
N ARG A 11 19.34 4.92 34.85
CA ARG A 11 18.94 6.12 34.09
C ARG A 11 19.06 5.92 32.59
N ALA A 12 20.09 5.22 32.13
CA ALA A 12 20.23 4.83 30.73
C ALA A 12 19.06 3.92 30.31
N ALA A 13 18.73 2.90 31.10
CA ALA A 13 17.57 2.04 30.84
C ALA A 13 16.24 2.82 30.83
N GLU A 14 16.05 3.79 31.73
CA GLU A 14 14.87 4.68 31.72
C GLU A 14 14.83 5.54 30.44
N LEU A 15 15.95 6.14 30.03
CA LEU A 15 16.03 6.90 28.78
C LEU A 15 15.79 6.04 27.54
N PHE A 16 16.36 4.84 27.47
CA PHE A 16 16.12 3.92 26.35
C PHE A 16 14.69 3.38 26.36
N SER A 17 14.07 3.20 27.52
CA SER A 17 12.65 2.82 27.63
C SER A 17 11.70 3.97 27.26
N ALA A 18 12.08 5.22 27.54
CA ALA A 18 11.34 6.41 27.13
C ALA A 18 11.48 6.71 25.63
N LEU A 19 12.61 6.32 25.03
CA LEU A 19 12.88 6.40 23.59
C LEU A 19 12.36 5.19 22.82
N ALA A 20 12.00 4.11 23.51
CA ALA A 20 11.38 2.95 22.87
C ALA A 20 10.06 3.42 22.24
N PRO A 21 9.89 3.28 20.91
CA PRO A 21 8.68 3.73 20.24
C PRO A 21 7.49 3.04 20.90
N LYS A 22 6.56 3.85 21.42
CA LYS A 22 5.33 3.41 22.09
C LYS A 22 4.70 2.32 21.24
N LYS A 23 4.67 1.09 21.77
CA LYS A 23 4.24 -0.15 21.10
C LYS A 23 3.00 0.17 20.26
N ALA A 24 3.18 0.18 18.95
CA ALA A 24 2.15 0.51 18.00
C ALA A 24 0.92 -0.36 18.29
N GLN A 25 -0.17 0.28 18.70
CA GLN A 25 -1.43 -0.37 19.05
C GLN A 25 -1.84 -1.35 17.95
N GLY A 26 -2.18 -2.58 18.37
CA GLY A 26 -2.57 -3.68 17.51
C GLY A 26 -3.88 -3.43 16.80
N GLY A 27 -3.84 -2.67 15.71
CA GLY A 27 -4.93 -2.52 14.75
C GLY A 27 -4.50 -3.02 13.37
N ASN A 28 -5.44 -3.62 12.64
CA ASN A 28 -5.23 -4.18 11.30
C ASN A 28 -4.39 -3.23 10.42
N LEU A 29 -3.36 -3.78 9.76
CA LEU A 29 -2.41 -3.05 8.91
C LEU A 29 -3.12 -2.17 7.86
N VAL A 30 -4.20 -2.69 7.27
CA VAL A 30 -5.07 -1.97 6.32
C VAL A 30 -5.69 -0.73 6.96
N LEU A 31 -6.17 -0.83 8.20
CA LEU A 31 -6.77 0.30 8.92
C LEU A 31 -5.75 1.39 9.21
N ARG A 32 -4.49 1.02 9.50
CA ARG A 32 -3.41 1.97 9.76
C ARG A 32 -2.94 2.69 8.50
N VAL A 33 -2.88 1.98 7.37
CA VAL A 33 -2.69 2.58 6.04
C VAL A 33 -3.82 3.56 5.74
N MET A 34 -5.08 3.15 5.94
CA MET A 34 -6.24 4.00 5.70
C MET A 34 -6.30 5.22 6.64
N ARG A 35 -5.74 5.15 7.85
CA ARG A 35 -5.66 6.31 8.77
C ARG A 35 -4.51 7.26 8.45
N GLY A 36 -3.59 6.88 7.54
CA GLY A 36 -2.41 7.68 7.24
C GLY A 36 -1.44 7.79 8.43
N GLU A 37 -1.44 6.79 9.32
CA GLU A 37 -0.53 6.69 10.47
C GLU A 37 0.88 6.24 10.05
N LEU A 38 0.99 5.67 8.85
CA LEU A 38 2.26 5.21 8.28
C LEU A 38 2.99 6.38 7.62
N SER A 39 4.32 6.38 7.77
CA SER A 39 5.20 7.32 7.10
C SER A 39 4.97 7.28 5.59
N LEU A 40 5.01 8.44 4.95
CA LEU A 40 4.82 8.62 3.52
C LEU A 40 5.75 7.71 2.71
N THR A 41 7.03 7.66 3.12
CA THR A 41 8.06 6.84 2.48
C THR A 41 7.75 5.35 2.58
N VAL A 42 7.30 4.88 3.75
CA VAL A 42 6.96 3.47 3.97
C VAL A 42 5.73 3.09 3.15
N THR A 43 4.71 3.95 3.13
CA THR A 43 3.48 3.74 2.38
C THR A 43 3.77 3.66 0.88
N PHE A 44 4.58 4.59 0.36
CA PHE A 44 4.99 4.63 -1.03
C PHE A 44 5.80 3.39 -1.44
N TRP A 45 6.91 3.11 -0.76
CA TRP A 45 7.79 2.02 -1.18
C TRP A 45 7.16 0.65 -0.98
N ILE A 46 6.49 0.40 0.15
CA ILE A 46 5.95 -0.93 0.43
C ILE A 46 4.67 -1.16 -0.39
N PHE A 47 3.71 -0.23 -0.35
CA PHE A 47 2.39 -0.48 -0.93
C PHE A 47 2.27 -0.02 -2.38
N CYS A 48 2.97 1.04 -2.81
CA CYS A 48 2.89 1.48 -4.20
C CYS A 48 3.97 0.88 -5.10
N VAL A 49 5.12 0.46 -4.56
CA VAL A 49 6.22 -0.10 -5.37
C VAL A 49 6.37 -1.59 -5.15
N SER A 50 6.69 -2.03 -3.93
CA SER A 50 7.06 -3.43 -3.66
C SER A 50 5.91 -4.40 -3.89
N VAL A 51 4.71 -4.13 -3.35
CA VAL A 51 3.58 -5.05 -3.50
C VAL A 51 3.14 -5.20 -4.98
N PRO A 52 2.93 -4.11 -5.76
CA PRO A 52 2.63 -4.24 -7.18
C PRO A 52 3.74 -4.92 -7.98
N LEU A 53 5.01 -4.63 -7.66
CA LEU A 53 6.15 -5.26 -8.33
C LEU A 53 6.20 -6.77 -8.08
N VAL A 54 6.03 -7.20 -6.83
CA VAL A 54 5.98 -8.62 -6.45
C VAL A 54 4.76 -9.29 -7.09
N ALA A 55 3.60 -8.64 -7.07
CA ALA A 55 2.40 -9.16 -7.73
C ALA A 55 2.61 -9.30 -9.24
N HIS A 56 3.27 -8.34 -9.89
CA HIS A 56 3.57 -8.39 -11.32
C HIS A 56 4.59 -9.49 -11.66
N LEU A 57 5.62 -9.68 -10.83
CA LEU A 57 6.58 -10.77 -10.97
C LEU A 57 5.91 -12.14 -10.82
N LEU A 58 5.08 -12.31 -9.79
CA LEU A 58 4.29 -13.53 -9.58
C LEU A 58 3.35 -13.78 -10.76
N PHE A 59 2.65 -12.75 -11.23
CA PHE A 59 1.73 -12.88 -12.35
C PHE A 59 2.48 -13.27 -13.63
N SER A 60 3.53 -12.56 -13.99
CA SER A 60 4.29 -12.82 -15.23
C SER A 60 5.04 -14.15 -15.24
N ARG A 61 5.56 -14.60 -14.08
CA ARG A 61 6.39 -15.81 -14.01
C ARG A 61 5.64 -17.09 -13.66
N VAL A 62 4.53 -16.98 -12.94
CA VAL A 62 3.80 -18.15 -12.44
C VAL A 62 2.45 -18.27 -13.12
N ILE A 63 1.67 -17.19 -13.13
CA ILE A 63 0.27 -17.23 -13.57
C ILE A 63 0.20 -17.21 -15.10
N TYR A 64 0.85 -16.25 -15.74
CA TYR A 64 0.84 -16.07 -17.19
C TYR A 64 1.20 -17.31 -18.03
N PRO A 65 2.26 -18.10 -17.71
CA PRO A 65 2.59 -19.29 -18.50
C PRO A 65 1.62 -20.46 -18.32
N ILE A 66 0.79 -20.45 -17.28
CA ILE A 66 -0.20 -21.50 -16.99
C ILE A 66 -1.58 -21.09 -17.56
N LEU A 67 -1.77 -19.81 -17.85
CA LEU A 67 -3.01 -19.24 -18.34
C LEU A 67 -3.15 -19.44 -19.85
N ASP A 68 -4.22 -20.11 -20.25
CA ASP A 68 -4.64 -20.11 -21.65
C ASP A 68 -5.33 -18.79 -21.98
N VAL A 69 -4.64 -17.94 -22.74
CA VAL A 69 -5.00 -16.54 -23.01
C VAL A 69 -6.41 -16.43 -23.63
N HIS A 70 -6.82 -17.42 -24.42
CA HIS A 70 -8.11 -17.45 -25.09
C HIS A 70 -9.30 -17.66 -24.14
N THR A 71 -9.10 -18.32 -23.00
CA THR A 71 -10.17 -18.56 -22.00
C THR A 71 -10.13 -17.55 -20.86
N TRP A 72 -8.96 -16.95 -20.61
CA TRP A 72 -8.73 -16.07 -19.49
C TRP A 72 -9.58 -14.80 -19.53
N TYR A 73 -9.57 -14.06 -20.64
CA TYR A 73 -10.27 -12.77 -20.76
C TYR A 73 -11.80 -12.88 -20.68
N GLY A 74 -12.37 -14.06 -20.93
CA GLY A 74 -13.81 -14.34 -20.79
C GLY A 74 -14.20 -14.96 -19.45
N SER A 75 -13.23 -15.30 -18.59
CA SER A 75 -13.49 -16.02 -17.35
C SER A 75 -13.95 -15.10 -16.21
N SER A 76 -14.80 -15.61 -15.33
CA SER A 76 -15.18 -14.92 -14.08
C SER A 76 -13.97 -14.70 -13.15
N LEU A 77 -12.91 -15.52 -13.27
CA LEU A 77 -11.65 -15.34 -12.56
C LEU A 77 -10.98 -14.01 -12.91
N PHE A 78 -11.04 -13.59 -14.18
CA PHE A 78 -10.50 -12.30 -14.61
C PHE A 78 -11.20 -11.13 -13.93
N ILE A 79 -12.54 -11.17 -13.80
CA ILE A 79 -13.30 -10.13 -13.07
C ILE A 79 -12.91 -10.10 -11.60
N ILE A 80 -12.81 -11.27 -10.96
CA ILE A 80 -12.45 -11.34 -9.54
C ILE A 80 -11.06 -10.74 -9.32
N TRP A 81 -10.09 -11.10 -10.17
CA TRP A 81 -8.73 -10.55 -10.13
C TRP A 81 -8.72 -9.03 -10.36
N ALA A 82 -9.45 -8.58 -11.38
CA ALA A 82 -9.62 -7.17 -11.70
C ALA A 82 -10.19 -6.36 -10.52
N ALA A 83 -11.26 -6.86 -9.89
CA ALA A 83 -11.91 -6.24 -8.76
C ALA A 83 -10.97 -6.15 -7.54
N LEU A 84 -10.22 -7.21 -7.25
CA LEU A 84 -9.20 -7.23 -6.20
C LEU A 84 -8.10 -6.21 -6.46
N SER A 85 -7.61 -6.12 -7.71
CA SER A 85 -6.59 -5.15 -8.10
C SER A 85 -7.07 -3.70 -7.94
N LEU A 86 -8.31 -3.41 -8.35
CA LEU A 86 -8.92 -2.09 -8.18
C LEU A 86 -9.12 -1.73 -6.71
N LEU A 87 -9.61 -2.67 -5.90
CA LEU A 87 -9.80 -2.47 -4.47
C LEU A 87 -8.46 -2.18 -3.77
N TYR A 88 -7.42 -2.94 -4.12
CA TYR A 88 -6.07 -2.71 -3.63
C TYR A 88 -5.54 -1.33 -4.02
N GLY A 89 -5.66 -0.97 -5.30
CA GLY A 89 -5.23 0.33 -5.82
C GLY A 89 -5.94 1.49 -5.11
N ALA A 90 -7.25 1.36 -4.85
CA ALA A 90 -8.02 2.36 -4.11
C ALA A 90 -7.51 2.52 -2.67
N VAL A 91 -7.27 1.41 -1.95
CA VAL A 91 -6.73 1.46 -0.59
C VAL A 91 -5.32 2.07 -0.57
N ALA A 92 -4.46 1.70 -1.50
CA ALA A 92 -3.10 2.24 -1.60
C ALA A 92 -3.11 3.75 -1.92
N CYS A 93 -3.93 4.19 -2.89
CA CYS A 93 -4.06 5.60 -3.24
C CYS A 93 -4.65 6.43 -2.09
N LEU A 94 -5.69 5.92 -1.42
CA LEU A 94 -6.28 6.57 -0.25
C LEU A 94 -5.28 6.67 0.92
N GLY A 95 -4.52 5.60 1.16
CA GLY A 95 -3.47 5.59 2.18
C GLY A 95 -2.36 6.60 1.88
N LEU A 96 -1.90 6.67 0.63
CA LEU A 96 -0.88 7.62 0.20
C LEU A 96 -1.39 9.07 0.26
N TRP A 97 -2.62 9.32 -0.17
CA TRP A 97 -3.26 10.62 -0.12
C TRP A 97 -3.46 11.13 1.31
N ARG A 98 -3.87 10.26 2.24
CA ARG A 98 -3.99 10.62 3.66
C ARG A 98 -2.63 10.80 4.32
N SER A 99 -1.66 9.93 4.03
CA SER A 99 -0.29 10.05 4.57
C SER A 99 0.37 11.36 4.12
N ARG A 100 0.07 11.86 2.92
CA ARG A 100 0.52 13.19 2.43
C ARG A 100 0.14 14.33 3.38
N LYS A 101 -1.05 14.30 3.97
CA LYS A 101 -1.52 15.37 4.88
C LYS A 101 -0.80 15.38 6.23
N ASN A 102 -0.29 14.23 6.67
CA ASN A 102 0.40 14.07 7.94
C ASN A 102 1.94 14.20 7.80
N PHE A 103 2.45 14.32 6.57
CA PHE A 103 3.90 14.38 6.33
C PHE A 103 4.45 15.76 6.67
N ARG A 104 5.32 15.83 7.69
CA ARG A 104 6.01 17.05 8.14
C ARG A 104 7.39 17.27 7.49
N GLY A 105 7.80 16.41 6.55
CA GLY A 105 9.07 16.53 5.85
C GLY A 105 9.03 17.53 4.69
N SER A 106 9.98 17.42 3.77
CA SER A 106 10.09 18.29 2.60
C SER A 106 8.86 18.24 1.69
N LYS A 107 8.35 19.42 1.31
CA LYS A 107 7.14 19.61 0.51
C LYS A 107 7.20 18.92 -0.87
N THR A 108 8.38 18.85 -1.49
CA THR A 108 8.64 18.17 -2.77
C THR A 108 8.33 16.66 -2.72
N TRP A 109 8.65 15.99 -1.62
CA TRP A 109 8.33 14.57 -1.44
C TRP A 109 6.83 14.32 -1.27
N ALA A 110 6.13 15.24 -0.60
CA ALA A 110 4.68 15.18 -0.50
C ALA A 110 4.01 15.39 -1.87
N ASP A 111 4.54 16.29 -2.69
CA ASP A 111 4.02 16.55 -4.03
C ASP A 111 4.27 15.40 -5.01
N LEU A 112 5.47 14.80 -4.98
CA LEU A 112 5.79 13.59 -5.73
C LEU A 112 4.86 12.44 -5.34
N ALA A 113 4.67 12.17 -4.05
CA ALA A 113 3.74 11.14 -3.59
C ALA A 113 2.30 11.43 -4.03
N GLY A 114 1.89 12.70 -4.06
CA GLY A 114 0.61 13.12 -4.61
C GLY A 114 0.48 12.84 -6.12
N LEU A 115 1.52 13.12 -6.90
CA LEU A 115 1.55 12.84 -8.33
C LEU A 115 1.48 11.34 -8.62
N PHE A 116 2.20 10.52 -7.85
CA PHE A 116 2.13 9.06 -7.95
C PHE A 116 0.75 8.52 -7.55
N ALA A 117 0.13 9.07 -6.50
CA ALA A 117 -1.26 8.72 -6.16
C ALA A 117 -2.23 9.07 -7.30
N ALA A 118 -2.07 10.24 -7.92
CA ALA A 118 -2.90 10.68 -9.04
C ALA A 118 -2.68 9.80 -10.28
N ALA A 119 -1.43 9.48 -10.61
CA ALA A 119 -1.09 8.59 -11.72
C ALA A 119 -1.61 7.16 -11.48
N GLY A 120 -1.50 6.65 -10.25
CA GLY A 120 -2.04 5.36 -9.85
C GLY A 120 -3.57 5.31 -9.95
N ALA A 121 -4.26 6.37 -9.51
CA ALA A 121 -5.71 6.50 -9.63
C ALA A 121 -6.15 6.57 -11.11
N ALA A 122 -5.43 7.32 -11.94
CA ALA A 122 -5.69 7.39 -13.38
C ALA A 122 -5.48 6.02 -14.07
N GLY A 123 -4.40 5.31 -13.70
CA GLY A 123 -4.14 3.95 -14.18
C GLY A 123 -5.23 2.96 -13.75
N ALA A 124 -5.70 3.05 -12.51
CA ALA A 124 -6.82 2.25 -12.01
C ALA A 124 -8.12 2.55 -12.77
N ALA A 125 -8.41 3.82 -13.05
CA ALA A 125 -9.58 4.21 -13.85
C ALA A 125 -9.48 3.67 -15.29
N ALA A 126 -8.33 3.80 -15.94
CA ALA A 126 -8.10 3.26 -17.28
C ALA A 126 -8.26 1.73 -17.30
N TYR A 127 -7.74 1.03 -16.29
CA TYR A 127 -7.89 -0.41 -16.14
C TYR A 127 -9.35 -0.82 -15.95
N ALA A 128 -10.10 -0.11 -15.10
CA ALA A 128 -11.54 -0.34 -14.91
C ALA A 128 -12.33 -0.16 -16.23
N VAL A 129 -12.04 0.90 -16.99
CA VAL A 129 -12.65 1.12 -18.31
C VAL A 129 -12.33 -0.02 -19.27
N MET A 130 -11.07 -0.45 -19.32
CA MET A 130 -10.65 -1.58 -20.17
C MET A 130 -11.38 -2.89 -19.81
N ILE A 131 -11.60 -3.17 -18.52
CA ILE A 131 -12.34 -4.36 -18.08
C ILE A 131 -13.81 -4.26 -18.49
N LEU A 132 -14.43 -3.09 -18.28
CA LEU A 132 -15.83 -2.84 -18.66
C LEU A 132 -16.04 -2.97 -20.17
N THR A 133 -15.13 -2.42 -20.99
CA THR A 133 -15.22 -2.53 -22.45
C THR A 133 -14.99 -3.96 -22.92
N SER A 134 -14.02 -4.68 -22.34
CA SER A 134 -13.77 -6.09 -22.65
C SER A 134 -15.00 -6.95 -22.33
N TRP A 135 -15.67 -6.68 -21.21
CA TRP A 135 -16.89 -7.39 -20.82
C TRP A 135 -18.08 -7.05 -21.72
N HIS A 136 -18.26 -5.79 -22.09
CA HIS A 136 -19.31 -5.37 -23.02
C HIS A 136 -19.16 -6.01 -24.41
N MET A 137 -17.93 -6.23 -24.87
CA MET A 137 -17.67 -6.95 -26.12
C MET A 137 -18.04 -8.44 -26.02
N LEU A 138 -17.78 -9.07 -24.87
CA LEU A 138 -18.13 -10.47 -24.62
C LEU A 138 -19.63 -10.73 -24.49
N LEU A 139 -20.41 -9.78 -23.97
CA LEU A 139 -21.87 -9.90 -23.83
C LEU A 139 -22.65 -9.62 -25.13
N ASN A 140 -22.03 -8.97 -26.10
CA ASN A 140 -22.64 -8.60 -27.39
C ASN A 140 -22.17 -9.48 -28.56
N LEU A 141 -21.44 -10.56 -28.28
CA LEU A 141 -21.09 -11.64 -29.21
C LEU A 141 -22.06 -12.81 -29.03
#